data_AF-A0A9D5MED9-F1
#
_entry.id   AF-A0A9D5MED9-F1
#
_cell.length_a   1.000
_cell.length_b   1.000
_cell.length_c   1.000
_cell.angle_alpha   90.00
_cell.angle_beta   90.00
_cell.angle_gamma   90.00
#
_symmetry.space_group_name_H-M   'P 1'
#
loop_
_entity.id
_entity.type
_entity.pdbx_description
1 polymer ?
#
loop_
_entity_poly.entity_id
_entity_poly.type
_entity_poly.pdbx_seq_one_letter_code
_entity_poly.pdbx_strand_id
1 'polypeptide(L)'
;MYKKQVKLQRIICLALLILSAVVFVYSLGIMTDLYDSLYSTYRRGKTSISGAEVYMDMQGFNQNLLHASIGLILLAVLLFVTNTQSRRRYYIGNYCAIGLFSAASVALSIWAHGQIETFKAQWLTIDFTALAENAVKKKTLYTESTFWFDIHYVIFGLLLIGTALLIANAVWKCRLMKEEQTLIHQGKEAAA
;
A
#
# COMPACT_ATOMS: atom_id res chain seq x y z
N MET A 1 -3.09 2.95 31.78
CA MET A 1 -3.60 3.22 30.41
C MET A 1 -2.46 3.41 29.40
N TYR A 2 -1.42 4.18 29.74
CA TYR A 2 -0.24 4.42 28.90
C TYR A 2 0.45 3.17 28.30
N LYS A 3 0.71 2.13 29.12
CA LYS A 3 1.33 0.88 28.64
C LYS A 3 0.52 0.17 27.54
N LYS A 4 -0.82 0.28 27.59
CA LYS A 4 -1.72 -0.29 26.57
C LYS A 4 -1.59 0.47 25.26
N GLN A 5 -1.57 1.81 25.30
CA GLN A 5 -1.42 2.67 24.13
C GLN A 5 -0.07 2.45 23.42
N VAL A 6 1.04 2.36 24.17
CA VAL A 6 2.37 2.11 23.60
C VAL A 6 2.46 0.71 22.97
N LYS A 7 1.90 -0.30 23.62
CA LYS A 7 1.84 -1.67 23.06
C LYS A 7 1.03 -1.68 21.76
N LEU A 8 -0.11 -0.98 21.73
CA LEU A 8 -0.94 -0.85 20.53
C LEU A 8 -0.20 -0.13 19.40
N GLN A 9 0.48 1.00 19.67
CA GLN A 9 1.28 1.72 18.67
C GLN A 9 2.33 0.79 18.04
N ARG A 10 3.03 -0.01 18.85
CA ARG A 10 4.04 -0.95 18.35
C ARG A 10 3.43 -2.00 17.42
N ILE A 11 2.27 -2.54 17.76
CA ILE A 11 1.53 -3.50 16.92
C ILE A 11 1.11 -2.84 15.61
N ILE A 12 0.57 -1.61 15.66
CA ILE A 12 0.16 -0.87 14.47
C ILE A 12 1.35 -0.58 13.56
N CYS A 13 2.47 -0.08 14.08
CA CYS A 13 3.66 0.18 13.26
C CYS A 13 4.21 -1.11 12.62
N LEU A 14 4.18 -2.24 13.34
CA LEU A 14 4.59 -3.53 12.78
C LEU A 14 3.64 -4.00 11.68
N ALA A 15 2.32 -3.90 11.92
CA ALA A 15 1.32 -4.24 10.93
C ALA A 15 1.47 -3.39 9.66
N LEU A 16 1.74 -2.09 9.79
CA LEU A 16 1.96 -1.20 8.66
C LEU A 16 3.24 -1.52 7.88
N LEU A 17 4.31 -1.95 8.56
CA LEU A 17 5.51 -2.44 7.88
C LEU A 17 5.21 -3.71 7.07
N ILE A 18 4.47 -4.65 7.66
CA ILE A 18 4.04 -5.88 6.97
C ILE A 18 3.16 -5.54 5.77
N LEU A 19 2.17 -4.66 5.93
CA LEU A 19 1.29 -4.23 4.84
C LEU A 19 2.08 -3.52 3.73
N SER A 20 3.09 -2.73 4.06
CA SER A 20 3.98 -2.12 3.07
C SER A 20 4.75 -3.18 2.28
N ALA A 21 5.23 -4.24 2.94
CA ALA A 21 5.84 -5.38 2.28
C ALA A 21 4.84 -6.17 1.40
N VAL A 22 3.58 -6.28 1.83
CA VAL A 22 2.51 -6.90 1.01
C VAL A 22 2.25 -6.10 -0.27
N VAL A 23 2.21 -4.76 -0.20
CA VAL A 23 2.08 -3.90 -1.38
C VAL A 23 3.27 -4.09 -2.33
N PHE A 24 4.48 -4.27 -1.78
CA PHE A 24 5.67 -4.58 -2.58
C PHE A 24 5.54 -5.94 -3.28
N VAL A 25 5.18 -7.00 -2.57
CA VAL A 25 4.95 -8.32 -3.18
C VAL A 25 3.86 -8.27 -4.24
N TYR A 26 2.79 -7.51 -4.00
CA TYR A 26 1.73 -7.30 -4.97
C TYR A 26 2.23 -6.63 -6.25
N SER A 27 3.10 -5.62 -6.16
CA SER A 27 3.71 -4.99 -7.34
C SER A 27 4.61 -5.94 -8.16
N LEU A 28 5.13 -6.99 -7.54
CA LEU A 28 5.85 -8.05 -8.27
C LEU A 28 4.88 -9.03 -8.94
N GLY A 29 3.75 -9.32 -8.29
CA GLY A 29 2.77 -10.32 -8.76
C GLY A 29 1.80 -9.81 -9.83
N ILE A 30 1.38 -8.54 -9.79
CA ILE A 30 0.32 -8.03 -10.66
C ILE A 30 0.61 -8.21 -12.16
N MET A 31 1.89 -8.25 -12.55
CA MET A 31 2.31 -8.40 -13.95
C MET A 31 2.63 -9.83 -14.37
N THR A 32 2.72 -10.81 -13.47
CA THR A 32 3.20 -12.17 -13.81
C THR A 32 2.25 -12.87 -14.78
N ASP A 33 0.96 -12.88 -14.45
CA ASP A 33 -0.04 -13.58 -15.26
C ASP A 33 -0.25 -12.86 -16.60
N LEU A 34 -0.16 -11.52 -16.62
CA LEU A 34 -0.22 -10.74 -17.85
C LEU A 34 1.02 -10.99 -18.73
N TYR A 35 2.20 -11.13 -18.13
CA TYR A 35 3.41 -11.49 -18.87
C TYR A 35 3.26 -12.86 -19.52
N ASP A 36 2.89 -13.88 -18.74
CA ASP A 36 2.81 -15.25 -19.23
C ASP A 36 1.71 -15.45 -20.29
N SER A 37 0.62 -14.66 -20.22
CA SER A 37 -0.49 -14.74 -21.17
C SER A 37 -0.35 -13.83 -22.39
N LEU A 38 0.06 -12.57 -22.21
CA LEU A 38 0.00 -11.55 -23.26
C LEU A 38 1.34 -11.26 -23.93
N TYR A 39 2.48 -11.55 -23.30
CA TYR A 39 3.79 -11.19 -23.89
C TYR A 39 3.99 -11.80 -25.28
N SER A 40 3.51 -13.02 -25.50
CA SER A 40 3.60 -13.73 -26.78
C SER A 40 2.80 -13.09 -27.92
N THR A 41 1.81 -12.26 -27.57
CA THR A 41 0.95 -11.54 -28.52
C THR A 41 1.63 -10.28 -29.05
N TYR A 42 2.69 -9.81 -28.39
CA TYR A 42 3.36 -8.58 -28.74
C TYR A 42 4.57 -8.83 -29.65
N ARG A 43 4.59 -8.19 -30.82
CA ARG A 43 5.71 -8.30 -31.78
C ARG A 43 5.93 -7.00 -32.53
N ARG A 44 7.17 -6.49 -32.49
CA ARG A 44 7.60 -5.28 -33.23
C ARG A 44 6.70 -4.06 -33.00
N GLY A 45 6.29 -3.82 -31.75
CA GLY A 45 5.50 -2.63 -31.42
C GLY A 45 3.99 -2.75 -31.64
N LYS A 46 3.49 -3.96 -31.97
CA LYS A 46 2.05 -4.21 -32.19
C LYS A 46 1.61 -5.49 -31.52
N THR A 47 0.39 -5.50 -31.01
CA THR A 47 -0.28 -6.71 -30.51
C THR A 47 -0.97 -7.42 -31.66
N SER A 48 -0.93 -8.76 -31.65
CA SER A 48 -1.67 -9.58 -32.61
C SER A 48 -3.13 -9.80 -32.19
N ILE A 49 -3.49 -9.44 -30.96
CA ILE A 49 -4.81 -9.64 -30.36
C ILE A 49 -5.32 -8.28 -29.89
N SER A 50 -6.57 -7.97 -30.24
CA SER A 50 -7.24 -6.75 -29.80
C SER A 50 -7.30 -6.69 -28.28
N GLY A 51 -6.99 -5.53 -27.70
CA GLY A 51 -7.00 -5.29 -26.25
C GLY A 51 -5.78 -5.82 -25.48
N ALA A 52 -4.91 -6.64 -26.08
CA ALA A 52 -3.72 -7.18 -25.41
C ALA A 52 -2.63 -6.12 -25.13
N GLU A 53 -2.85 -4.87 -25.54
CA GLU A 53 -1.95 -3.72 -25.31
C GLU A 53 -1.81 -3.41 -23.81
N VAL A 54 -2.80 -3.80 -23.00
CA VAL A 54 -2.83 -3.62 -21.55
C VAL A 54 -1.54 -4.08 -20.85
N TYR A 55 -0.90 -5.16 -21.32
CA TYR A 55 0.37 -5.63 -20.75
C TYR A 55 1.49 -4.59 -20.91
N MET A 56 1.56 -3.92 -22.06
CA MET A 56 2.57 -2.88 -22.32
C MET A 56 2.22 -1.58 -21.60
N ASP A 57 0.94 -1.21 -21.58
CA ASP A 57 0.46 0.01 -20.93
C ASP A 57 0.68 -0.03 -19.41
N MET A 58 0.56 -1.21 -18.81
CA MET A 58 0.79 -1.41 -17.38
C MET A 58 2.27 -1.36 -16.96
N GLN A 59 3.24 -1.45 -17.88
CA GLN A 59 4.67 -1.50 -17.52
C GLN A 59 5.12 -0.27 -16.72
N GLY A 60 4.77 0.93 -17.20
CA GLY A 60 5.12 2.18 -16.54
C GLY A 60 4.43 2.33 -15.19
N PHE A 61 3.17 1.91 -15.11
CA PHE A 61 2.43 1.85 -13.85
C PHE A 61 3.11 0.90 -12.85
N ASN A 62 3.45 -0.32 -13.26
CA ASN A 62 4.03 -1.31 -12.38
C ASN A 62 5.41 -0.88 -11.84
N GLN A 63 6.25 -0.28 -12.69
CA GLN A 63 7.53 0.29 -12.28
C GLN A 63 7.33 1.38 -11.21
N ASN A 64 6.37 2.28 -11.41
CA ASN A 64 6.05 3.32 -10.44
C ASN A 64 5.48 2.74 -9.13
N LEU A 65 4.62 1.71 -9.21
CA LEU A 65 4.07 1.02 -8.05
C LEU A 65 5.16 0.31 -7.24
N LEU A 66 6.13 -0.31 -7.91
CA LEU A 66 7.29 -0.93 -7.28
C LEU A 66 8.14 0.09 -6.54
N HIS A 67 8.46 1.23 -7.16
CA HIS A 67 9.22 2.30 -6.49
C HIS A 67 8.44 2.90 -5.31
N ALA A 68 7.13 3.12 -5.48
CA ALA A 68 6.28 3.65 -4.43
C ALA A 68 6.17 2.68 -3.23
N SER A 69 6.09 1.38 -3.47
CA SER A 69 6.02 0.37 -2.40
C SER A 69 7.33 0.26 -1.61
N ILE A 70 8.49 0.36 -2.29
CA ILE A 70 9.79 0.50 -1.62
C ILE A 70 9.81 1.77 -0.74
N GLY A 71 9.36 2.91 -1.29
CA GLY A 71 9.24 4.16 -0.53
C GLY A 71 8.34 4.01 0.71
N LEU A 72 7.22 3.29 0.59
CA LEU A 72 6.31 3.02 1.69
C LEU A 72 6.97 2.18 2.80
N ILE A 73 7.76 1.16 2.44
CA ILE A 73 8.55 0.37 3.41
C ILE A 73 9.54 1.28 4.15
N LEU A 74 10.24 2.15 3.44
CA LEU A 74 11.19 3.10 4.06
C LEU A 74 10.47 4.05 5.03
N LEU A 75 9.29 4.55 4.67
CA LEU A 75 8.46 5.37 5.57
C LEU A 75 7.97 4.56 6.79
N ALA A 76 7.62 3.28 6.61
CA ALA A 76 7.24 2.42 7.73
C ALA A 76 8.43 2.21 8.68
N VAL A 77 9.65 2.00 8.16
CA VAL A 77 10.88 1.92 8.97
C VAL A 77 11.14 3.25 9.69
N LEU A 78 10.89 4.39 9.04
CA LEU A 78 11.03 5.71 9.67
C LEU A 78 10.15 5.86 10.92
N LEU A 79 8.95 5.24 10.96
CA LEU A 79 8.12 5.20 12.16
C LEU A 79 8.85 4.56 13.36
N PHE A 80 9.66 3.53 13.10
CA PHE A 80 10.45 2.86 14.14
C PHE A 80 11.68 3.66 14.54
N VAL A 81 12.42 4.22 13.57
CA VAL A 81 13.62 5.03 13.80
C VAL A 81 13.29 6.28 14.63
N THR A 82 12.17 6.93 14.33
CA THR A 82 11.66 8.06 15.10
C THR A 82 11.07 7.65 16.45
N ASN A 83 11.09 6.36 16.80
CA ASN A 83 10.57 5.87 18.09
C ASN A 83 9.11 6.29 18.33
N THR A 84 8.25 6.27 17.30
CA THR A 84 6.81 6.54 17.44
C THR A 84 6.16 5.64 18.52
N GLN A 85 6.68 4.42 18.63
CA GLN A 85 6.36 3.38 19.62
C GLN A 85 6.96 3.60 21.02
N SER A 86 7.66 4.71 21.28
CA SER A 86 8.27 4.98 22.60
C SER A 86 7.55 6.07 23.38
N ARG A 87 7.77 6.06 24.70
CA ARG A 87 7.10 6.91 25.67
C ARG A 87 7.56 8.36 25.64
N ARG A 88 8.88 8.57 25.63
CA ARG A 88 9.48 9.64 26.44
C ARG A 88 10.22 10.73 25.68
N ARG A 89 10.17 10.75 24.35
CA ARG A 89 10.77 11.85 23.58
C ARG A 89 9.88 12.20 22.39
N TYR A 90 9.07 13.24 22.59
CA TYR A 90 8.26 13.85 21.55
C TYR A 90 9.16 14.73 20.71
N TYR A 91 9.73 14.18 19.65
CA TYR A 91 10.32 14.99 18.61
C TYR A 91 9.26 15.27 17.56
N ILE A 92 9.28 16.48 17.01
CA ILE A 92 8.52 16.86 15.80
C ILE A 92 8.63 15.75 14.73
N GLY A 93 9.79 15.09 14.65
CA GLY A 93 10.04 13.93 13.80
C GLY A 93 9.03 12.79 13.90
N ASN A 94 8.44 12.51 15.07
CA ASN A 94 7.44 11.43 15.21
C ASN A 94 6.13 11.79 14.52
N TYR A 95 5.68 13.03 14.70
CA TYR A 95 4.47 13.53 14.05
C TYR A 95 4.68 13.69 12.55
N CYS A 96 5.86 14.16 12.14
CA CYS A 96 6.24 14.20 10.73
C CYS A 96 6.28 12.79 10.11
N ALA A 97 6.86 11.80 10.78
CA ALA A 97 6.91 10.42 10.27
C ALA A 97 5.50 9.81 10.13
N ILE A 98 4.63 10.01 11.13
CA ILE A 98 3.22 9.59 11.06
C ILE A 98 2.52 10.30 9.90
N GLY A 99 2.65 11.62 9.80
CA GLY A 99 2.02 12.40 8.74
C GLY A 99 2.49 12.00 7.34
N LEU A 100 3.80 11.84 7.15
CA LEU A 100 4.40 11.39 5.89
C LEU A 100 3.91 10.00 5.50
N PHE A 101 3.96 9.04 6.43
CA PHE A 101 3.48 7.68 6.15
C PHE A 101 1.99 7.67 5.81
N SER A 102 1.17 8.39 6.57
CA SER A 102 -0.27 8.47 6.35
C SER A 102 -0.62 9.12 5.01
N ALA A 103 0.01 10.25 4.68
CA ALA A 103 -0.21 10.94 3.42
C ALA A 103 0.22 10.09 2.23
N ALA A 104 1.41 9.46 2.30
CA ALA A 104 1.91 8.57 1.26
C ALA A 104 1.01 7.36 1.05
N SER A 105 0.56 6.72 2.14
CA SER A 105 -0.33 5.56 2.08
C SER A 105 -1.67 5.89 1.42
N VAL A 106 -2.29 7.01 1.81
CA VAL A 106 -3.57 7.45 1.22
C VAL A 106 -3.40 7.82 -0.26
N ALA A 107 -2.37 8.61 -0.59
CA ALA A 107 -2.11 9.03 -1.97
C ALA A 107 -1.83 7.83 -2.88
N LEU A 108 -1.00 6.88 -2.42
CA LEU A 108 -0.70 5.65 -3.13
C LEU A 108 -1.95 4.80 -3.34
N SER A 109 -2.77 4.60 -2.30
CA SER A 109 -4.01 3.81 -2.40
C SER A 109 -4.99 4.39 -3.43
N ILE A 110 -5.20 5.71 -3.41
CA ILE A 110 -6.13 6.37 -4.36
C ILE A 110 -5.60 6.28 -5.78
N TRP A 111 -4.32 6.62 -5.99
CA TRP A 111 -3.70 6.57 -7.32
C TRP A 111 -3.67 5.15 -7.88
N ALA A 112 -3.20 4.17 -7.09
CA ALA A 112 -3.09 2.79 -7.53
C ALA A 112 -4.46 2.19 -7.83
N HIS A 113 -5.48 2.43 -7.01
CA HIS A 113 -6.84 1.96 -7.27
C HIS A 113 -7.38 2.48 -8.60
N GLY A 114 -7.26 3.79 -8.87
CA GLY A 114 -7.75 4.37 -10.12
C GLY A 114 -7.06 3.80 -11.37
N GLN A 115 -5.74 3.57 -11.29
CA GLN A 115 -4.98 2.95 -12.38
C GLN A 115 -5.39 1.47 -12.58
N ILE A 116 -5.45 0.68 -11.50
CA ILE A 116 -5.78 -0.75 -11.55
C ILE A 116 -7.18 -0.96 -12.12
N GLU A 117 -8.17 -0.15 -11.75
CA GLU A 117 -9.53 -0.24 -12.32
C GLU A 117 -9.57 0.11 -13.80
N THR A 118 -8.75 1.09 -14.23
CA THR A 118 -8.63 1.43 -15.66
C THR A 118 -8.03 0.25 -16.44
N PHE A 119 -6.98 -0.37 -15.93
CA PHE A 119 -6.36 -1.54 -16.56
C PHE A 119 -7.24 -2.79 -16.51
N LYS A 120 -8.01 -2.97 -15.45
CA LYS A 120 -9.02 -4.03 -15.36
C LYS A 120 -10.09 -3.85 -16.44
N ALA A 121 -10.57 -2.63 -16.63
CA ALA A 121 -11.53 -2.33 -17.70
C ALA A 121 -10.93 -2.66 -19.08
N GLN A 122 -9.66 -2.30 -19.33
CA GLN A 122 -8.95 -2.66 -20.56
C GLN A 122 -8.79 -4.18 -20.72
N TRP A 123 -8.39 -4.90 -19.67
CA TRP A 123 -8.27 -6.37 -19.66
C TRP A 123 -9.58 -7.05 -20.10
N LEU A 124 -10.71 -6.56 -19.62
CA LEU A 124 -12.04 -7.09 -19.97
C LEU A 124 -12.45 -6.82 -21.44
N THR A 125 -11.70 -5.98 -22.17
CA THR A 125 -11.91 -5.77 -23.61
C THR A 125 -11.11 -6.71 -24.51
N ILE A 126 -10.25 -7.56 -23.93
CA ILE A 126 -9.45 -8.52 -24.70
C ILE A 126 -10.36 -9.52 -25.39
N ASP A 127 -10.03 -9.86 -26.64
CA ASP A 127 -10.62 -11.00 -27.32
C ASP A 127 -10.06 -12.30 -26.72
N PHE A 128 -10.73 -12.81 -25.69
CA PHE A 128 -10.33 -14.03 -25.00
C PHE A 128 -10.43 -15.29 -25.88
N THR A 129 -11.26 -15.28 -26.92
CA THR A 129 -11.33 -16.39 -27.88
C THR A 129 -10.06 -16.45 -28.71
N ALA A 130 -9.62 -15.31 -29.25
CA ALA A 130 -8.34 -15.20 -29.94
C ALA A 130 -7.15 -15.48 -28.99
N LEU A 131 -7.24 -15.08 -27.72
CA LEU A 131 -6.22 -15.35 -26.72
C LEU A 131 -6.08 -16.86 -26.43
N ALA A 132 -7.20 -17.58 -26.28
CA ALA A 132 -7.21 -19.02 -26.09
C ALA A 132 -6.54 -19.75 -27.27
N GLU A 133 -6.89 -19.38 -28.50
CA GLU A 133 -6.24 -19.94 -29.70
C GLU A 133 -4.73 -19.67 -29.74
N ASN A 134 -4.32 -18.43 -29.43
CA ASN A 134 -2.92 -18.08 -29.40
C ASN A 134 -2.17 -18.85 -28.31
N ALA A 135 -2.77 -19.02 -27.14
CA ALA A 135 -2.19 -19.77 -26.03
C ALA A 135 -1.93 -21.24 -26.42
N VAL A 136 -2.86 -21.89 -27.12
CA VAL A 136 -2.65 -23.25 -27.66
C VAL A 136 -1.51 -23.26 -28.69
N LYS A 137 -1.52 -22.31 -29.65
CA LYS A 137 -0.50 -22.22 -30.71
C LYS A 137 0.91 -21.94 -30.17
N LYS A 138 1.02 -21.13 -29.12
CA LYS A 138 2.28 -20.67 -28.52
C LYS A 138 2.71 -21.47 -27.29
N LYS A 139 1.85 -22.37 -26.79
CA LYS A 139 2.03 -23.09 -25.52
C LYS A 139 2.28 -22.13 -24.35
N THR A 140 1.51 -21.04 -24.30
CA THR A 140 1.58 -20.03 -23.22
C THR A 140 0.42 -20.19 -22.26
N LEU A 141 0.47 -19.47 -21.14
CA LEU A 141 -0.62 -19.47 -20.16
C LEU A 141 -1.87 -18.85 -20.80
N TYR A 142 -3.02 -19.46 -20.55
CA TYR A 142 -4.33 -18.85 -20.80
C TYR A 142 -5.01 -18.59 -19.47
N THR A 143 -5.51 -17.37 -19.30
CA THR A 143 -6.26 -16.96 -18.12
C THR A 143 -7.22 -15.84 -18.50
N GLU A 144 -8.42 -15.89 -17.95
CA GLU A 144 -9.40 -14.78 -17.97
C GLU A 144 -9.54 -14.15 -16.58
N SER A 145 -8.76 -14.65 -15.61
CA SER A 145 -8.90 -14.29 -14.20
C SER A 145 -8.57 -12.82 -13.96
N THR A 146 -9.47 -12.13 -13.27
CA THR A 146 -9.24 -10.78 -12.75
C THR A 146 -8.63 -10.77 -11.36
N PHE A 147 -8.16 -11.92 -10.84
CA PHE A 147 -7.71 -12.08 -9.46
C PHE A 147 -6.73 -10.99 -9.00
N TRP A 148 -5.68 -10.72 -9.77
CA TRP A 148 -4.69 -9.69 -9.43
C TRP A 148 -5.29 -8.28 -9.45
N PHE A 149 -6.25 -8.02 -10.33
CA PHE A 149 -7.02 -6.79 -10.34
C PHE A 149 -8.02 -6.73 -9.19
N ASP A 150 -8.50 -7.82 -8.62
CA ASP A 150 -9.51 -7.78 -7.55
C ASP A 150 -8.89 -7.79 -6.15
N ILE A 151 -7.76 -8.47 -5.96
CA ILE A 151 -7.11 -8.57 -4.65
C ILE A 151 -6.57 -7.21 -4.16
N HIS A 152 -6.38 -6.25 -5.07
CA HIS A 152 -5.93 -4.89 -4.72
C HIS A 152 -6.87 -4.20 -3.72
N TYR A 153 -8.19 -4.46 -3.78
CA TYR A 153 -9.17 -3.92 -2.84
C TYR A 153 -8.85 -4.33 -1.40
N VAL A 154 -8.48 -5.59 -1.20
CA VAL A 154 -8.10 -6.10 0.12
C VAL A 154 -6.79 -5.48 0.57
N ILE A 155 -5.78 -5.43 -0.31
CA ILE A 155 -4.45 -4.93 0.01
C ILE A 155 -4.49 -3.45 0.40
N PHE A 156 -5.08 -2.60 -0.46
CA PHE A 156 -5.18 -1.17 -0.19
C PHE A 156 -6.23 -0.85 0.88
N GLY A 157 -7.30 -1.63 0.98
CA GLY A 157 -8.27 -1.52 2.08
C GLY A 157 -7.62 -1.74 3.45
N LEU A 158 -6.81 -2.79 3.60
CA LEU A 158 -6.06 -3.06 4.82
C LEU A 158 -5.02 -1.97 5.10
N LEU A 159 -4.33 -1.47 4.06
CA LEU A 159 -3.39 -0.35 4.22
C LEU A 159 -4.07 0.92 4.75
N LEU A 160 -5.25 1.26 4.20
CA LEU A 160 -6.04 2.41 4.65
C LEU A 160 -6.57 2.23 6.07
N ILE A 161 -7.05 1.02 6.42
CA ILE A 161 -7.46 0.70 7.80
C ILE A 161 -6.28 0.86 8.76
N GLY A 162 -5.12 0.30 8.43
CA GLY A 162 -3.90 0.45 9.23
C GLY A 162 -3.49 1.91 9.38
N THR A 163 -3.64 2.70 8.32
CA THR A 163 -3.35 4.14 8.32
C THR A 163 -4.32 4.90 9.22
N ALA A 164 -5.61 4.61 9.15
CA ALA A 164 -6.63 5.21 10.03
C ALA A 164 -6.36 4.87 11.51
N LEU A 165 -5.99 3.62 11.81
CA LEU A 165 -5.60 3.19 13.16
C LEU A 165 -4.35 3.92 13.66
N LEU A 166 -3.35 4.16 12.80
CA LEU A 166 -2.16 4.94 13.15
C LEU A 166 -2.54 6.38 13.54
N ILE A 167 -3.37 7.04 12.74
CA ILE A 167 -3.84 8.41 13.01
C ILE A 167 -4.66 8.43 14.31
N ALA A 168 -5.62 7.52 14.46
CA ALA A 168 -6.44 7.43 15.66
C ALA A 168 -5.59 7.24 16.93
N ASN A 169 -4.57 6.38 16.86
CA ASN A 169 -3.67 6.16 17.99
C ASN A 169 -2.75 7.36 18.26
N ALA A 170 -2.37 8.12 17.24
CA ALA A 170 -1.66 9.39 17.40
C ALA A 170 -2.53 10.43 18.12
N VAL A 171 -3.80 10.56 17.73
CA VAL A 171 -4.78 11.44 18.40
C VAL A 171 -4.99 11.02 19.86
N TRP A 172 -5.14 9.72 20.13
CA TRP A 172 -5.24 9.20 21.50
C TRP A 172 -4.00 9.56 22.32
N LYS A 173 -2.81 9.39 21.74
CA LYS A 173 -1.55 9.76 22.40
C LYS A 173 -1.53 11.25 22.76
N CYS A 174 -1.93 12.13 21.84
CA CYS A 174 -2.01 13.57 22.09
C CYS A 174 -2.97 13.94 23.23
N ARG A 175 -4.12 13.26 23.35
CA ARG A 175 -5.08 13.52 24.44
C ARG A 175 -4.51 13.12 25.80
N LEU A 176 -3.93 11.91 25.90
CA LEU A 176 -3.29 11.43 27.13
C LEU A 176 -2.17 12.36 27.61
N MET A 177 -1.42 12.95 26.68
CA MET A 177 -0.37 13.91 27.04
C MET A 177 -0.92 15.19 27.66
N LYS A 178 -2.00 15.73 27.11
CA LYS A 178 -2.64 16.94 27.65
C LYS A 178 -3.14 16.67 29.08
N GLU A 179 -3.73 15.51 29.31
CA GLU A 179 -4.14 15.06 30.65
C GLU A 179 -2.96 14.93 31.61
N GLU A 180 -1.85 14.31 31.18
CA GLU A 180 -0.62 14.22 31.99
C GLU A 180 -0.05 15.61 32.33
N GLN A 181 -0.04 16.55 31.40
CA GLN A 181 0.44 17.91 31.64
C GLN A 181 -0.45 18.66 32.66
N THR A 182 -1.76 18.55 32.55
CA THR A 182 -2.71 19.17 33.50
C THR A 182 -2.51 18.63 34.91
N LEU A 183 -2.33 17.31 35.06
CA LEU A 183 -2.09 16.69 36.37
C LEU A 183 -0.77 17.14 36.99
N ILE A 184 0.29 17.31 36.18
CA ILE A 184 1.57 17.85 36.66
C ILE A 184 1.43 19.31 37.11
N HIS A 185 0.62 20.11 36.41
CA HIS A 185 0.35 21.50 36.80
C HIS A 185 -0.38 21.57 38.15
N GLN A 186 -1.47 20.82 38.28
CA GLN A 186 -2.25 20.74 39.52
C GLN A 186 -1.41 20.25 40.70
N GLY A 187 -0.54 19.26 40.48
CA GLY A 187 0.38 18.76 41.50
C GLY A 187 1.43 19.78 41.94
N LYS A 188 1.85 20.69 41.05
CA LYS A 188 2.75 21.80 41.40
C LYS A 188 2.02 22.90 42.17
N GLU A 189 0.79 23.22 41.79
CA GLU A 189 -0.04 24.20 42.50
C GLU A 189 -0.45 23.72 43.89
N ALA A 190 -0.72 22.42 44.06
CA ALA A 190 -1.05 21.83 45.36
C ALA A 190 0.16 21.70 46.31
N ALA A 191 1.38 21.80 45.78
CA ALA A 191 2.63 21.70 46.55
C ALA A 191 3.29 23.07 46.83
N ALA A 192 2.72 24.15 46.29
CA ALA A 192 3.15 25.54 46.49
C ALA A 192 2.27 26.22 47.55
#